data_AF-F4BKE5-F1
#
_entry.id   AF-F4BKE5-F1
#
_cell.length_a   1.000
_cell.length_b   1.000
_cell.length_c   1.000
_cell.angle_alpha   90.00
_cell.angle_beta   90.00
_cell.angle_gamma   90.00
#
_symmetry.space_group_name_H-M   'P 1'
#
loop_
_entity.id
_entity.type
_entity.pdbx_description
1 polymer ?
#
loop_
_entity_poly.entity_id
_entity_poly.type
_entity_poly.pdbx_seq_one_letter_code
_entity_poly.pdbx_strand_id
1 'polypeptide(L)'
;MKKLVLASFMLALGVSSSLAMSDTKPVQSPAQKQDAEHPHKLVDIYSKDDQSSNVSAQITLENQDNYNIFYCKQNNWCEVVDKNNGATGWINLDKLKQAQEKFAKYVHKQNAIKRLEEYTKVQDQKIAQLHAMMMQMQQDFAHVLEQQQAQINQLKQAYYYQ
;
A
#
# COMPACT_ATOMS: atom_id res chain seq x y z
N MET A 1 42.64 -45.03 20.61
CA MET A 1 43.02 -44.13 19.50
C MET A 1 42.33 -44.58 18.22
N LYS A 2 41.44 -43.76 17.66
CA LYS A 2 41.18 -43.62 16.22
C LYS A 2 40.32 -42.36 16.05
N LYS A 3 40.91 -41.33 15.46
CA LYS A 3 40.31 -40.02 15.21
C LYS A 3 39.50 -40.13 13.92
N LEU A 4 38.28 -39.62 13.92
CA LEU A 4 37.58 -39.23 12.70
C LEU A 4 37.23 -37.75 12.84
N VAL A 5 38.01 -36.95 12.11
CA VAL A 5 37.75 -35.57 11.72
C VAL A 5 36.91 -35.64 10.45
N LEU A 6 35.93 -34.74 10.30
CA LEU A 6 35.23 -34.25 9.10
C LEU A 6 33.74 -34.04 9.46
N ALA A 7 33.05 -32.96 9.07
CA ALA A 7 33.39 -31.77 8.34
C ALA A 7 32.36 -30.70 8.72
N SER A 8 32.84 -29.49 9.01
CA SER A 8 32.05 -28.29 9.23
C SER A 8 31.40 -27.83 7.93
N PHE A 9 30.07 -27.83 7.87
CA PHE A 9 29.31 -27.26 6.76
C PHE A 9 29.25 -25.73 6.95
N MET A 10 30.10 -25.01 6.21
CA MET A 10 30.05 -23.56 6.05
C MET A 10 28.85 -23.20 5.16
N LEU A 11 27.81 -22.59 5.73
CA LEU A 11 26.79 -21.87 4.95
C LEU A 11 27.26 -20.42 4.81
N ALA A 12 27.98 -20.15 3.73
CA ALA A 12 28.23 -18.81 3.23
C ALA A 12 27.06 -18.38 2.33
N LEU A 13 26.19 -17.54 2.86
CA LEU A 13 25.27 -16.65 2.14
C LEU A 13 25.47 -15.29 2.81
N GLY A 14 26.15 -14.31 2.26
CA GLY A 14 26.23 -13.93 0.85
C GLY A 14 25.15 -12.89 0.58
N VAL A 15 25.59 -11.63 0.47
CA VAL A 15 24.86 -10.42 0.02
C VAL A 15 24.11 -9.63 1.10
N SER A 16 24.84 -8.83 1.87
CA SER A 16 24.29 -7.58 2.43
C SER A 16 24.37 -6.49 1.36
N SER A 17 23.20 -6.02 0.91
CA SER A 17 23.06 -4.88 0.01
C SER A 17 23.47 -3.59 0.73
N SER A 18 24.65 -3.06 0.40
CA SER A 18 25.04 -1.71 0.75
C SER A 18 24.11 -0.73 0.01
N LEU A 19 23.18 -0.10 0.72
CA LEU A 19 22.47 1.07 0.22
C LEU A 19 23.45 2.24 0.19
N ALA A 20 24.02 2.52 -0.98
CA ALA A 20 24.76 3.74 -1.22
C ALA A 20 23.76 4.93 -1.23
N MET A 21 23.75 5.74 -0.17
CA MET A 21 23.12 7.06 -0.20
C MET A 21 23.90 7.95 -1.16
N SER A 22 23.29 8.26 -2.30
CA SER A 22 23.81 9.25 -3.24
C SER A 22 23.49 10.65 -2.71
N ASP A 23 24.55 11.36 -2.35
CA ASP A 23 24.55 12.75 -1.90
C ASP A 23 24.05 13.65 -3.06
N THR A 24 22.76 13.99 -3.05
CA THR A 24 22.17 14.91 -4.03
C THR A 24 21.93 16.26 -3.36
N LYS A 25 22.85 17.19 -3.62
CA LYS A 25 22.66 18.62 -3.35
C LYS A 25 21.34 19.07 -3.99
N PRO A 26 20.50 19.87 -3.30
CA PRO A 26 19.23 20.30 -3.86
C PRO A 26 19.49 21.30 -4.99
N VAL A 27 19.24 20.86 -6.22
CA VAL A 27 19.04 21.77 -7.36
C VAL A 27 17.74 22.52 -7.09
N GLN A 28 17.84 23.83 -6.87
CA GLN A 28 16.70 24.73 -6.86
C GLN A 28 15.99 24.64 -8.21
N SER A 29 14.84 23.96 -8.23
CA SER A 29 13.93 24.00 -9.37
C SER A 29 13.23 25.36 -9.38
N PRO A 30 13.10 26.03 -10.55
CA PRO A 30 12.41 27.31 -10.63
C PRO A 30 10.96 27.17 -10.17
N ALA A 31 10.51 28.15 -9.38
CA ALA A 31 9.15 28.22 -8.86
C ALA A 31 8.12 28.13 -9.99
N GLN A 32 7.61 26.93 -10.22
CA GLN A 32 6.42 26.72 -11.03
C GLN A 32 5.27 27.35 -10.24
N LYS A 33 4.62 28.37 -10.81
CA LYS A 33 3.38 28.93 -10.28
C LYS A 33 2.43 27.75 -10.07
N GLN A 34 2.25 27.35 -8.81
CA GLN A 34 1.19 26.46 -8.39
C GLN A 34 -0.10 27.29 -8.50
N ASP A 35 -0.73 27.27 -9.66
CA ASP A 35 -2.18 27.41 -9.70
C ASP A 35 -2.72 26.42 -8.68
N ALA A 36 -3.58 26.89 -7.78
CA ALA A 36 -4.17 26.09 -6.72
C ALA A 36 -4.85 24.86 -7.34
N GLU A 37 -4.10 23.76 -7.43
CA GLU A 37 -4.51 22.55 -8.11
C GLU A 37 -5.55 21.91 -7.19
N HIS A 38 -6.84 22.07 -7.52
CA HIS A 38 -7.88 21.35 -6.81
C HIS A 38 -7.54 19.84 -6.92
N PRO A 39 -7.38 19.13 -5.79
CA PRO A 39 -6.88 17.74 -5.77
C PRO A 39 -7.80 16.76 -6.53
N HIS A 40 -8.97 17.24 -6.96
CA HIS A 40 -10.02 16.50 -7.63
C HIS A 40 -10.41 17.09 -8.99
N LYS A 41 -9.59 17.99 -9.56
CA LYS A 41 -9.81 18.54 -10.89
C LYS A 41 -9.70 17.45 -11.95
N LEU A 42 -10.70 17.37 -12.83
CA LEU A 42 -10.73 16.47 -13.98
C LEU A 42 -10.37 17.21 -15.27
N VAL A 43 -11.04 18.31 -15.59
CA VAL A 43 -10.78 19.09 -16.82
C VAL A 43 -11.26 20.53 -16.69
N ASP A 44 -10.58 21.46 -17.36
CA ASP A 44 -11.03 22.84 -17.53
C ASP A 44 -12.14 22.93 -18.60
N ILE A 45 -13.10 23.82 -18.37
CA ILE A 45 -14.10 24.23 -19.35
C ILE A 45 -13.67 25.54 -19.96
N TYR A 46 -13.54 25.56 -21.28
CA TYR A 46 -13.06 26.65 -22.09
C TYR A 46 -14.21 27.35 -22.81
N SER A 47 -14.05 28.65 -23.04
CA SER A 47 -15.02 29.44 -23.82
C SER A 47 -15.05 29.07 -25.32
N LYS A 48 -13.97 28.48 -25.85
CA LYS A 48 -13.87 27.99 -27.23
C LYS A 48 -13.18 26.62 -27.25
N ASP A 49 -13.23 25.93 -28.38
CA ASP A 49 -12.60 24.63 -28.60
C ASP A 49 -11.07 24.72 -28.80
N ASP A 50 -10.40 25.52 -27.98
CA ASP A 50 -8.96 25.69 -27.98
C ASP A 50 -8.44 25.95 -26.56
N GLN A 51 -7.20 25.52 -26.28
CA GLN A 51 -6.59 25.64 -24.94
C GLN A 51 -6.12 27.06 -24.61
N SER A 52 -6.08 27.96 -25.60
CA SER A 52 -5.66 29.36 -25.43
C SER A 52 -6.83 30.27 -25.03
N SER A 53 -8.06 29.78 -25.14
CA SER A 53 -9.26 30.50 -24.78
C SER A 53 -9.42 30.57 -23.26
N ASN A 54 -10.24 31.52 -22.81
CA ASN A 54 -10.47 31.72 -21.39
C ASN A 54 -11.17 30.50 -20.78
N VAL A 55 -10.67 30.05 -19.63
CA VAL A 55 -11.32 29.03 -18.79
C VAL A 55 -12.52 29.69 -18.10
N SER A 56 -13.71 29.18 -18.36
CA SER A 56 -14.96 29.67 -17.79
C SER A 56 -15.36 28.92 -16.52
N ALA A 57 -14.99 27.64 -16.40
CA ALA A 57 -15.31 26.79 -15.27
C ALA A 57 -14.37 25.57 -15.22
N GLN A 58 -14.52 24.70 -14.22
CA GLN A 58 -13.77 23.45 -14.10
C GLN A 58 -14.69 22.30 -13.69
N ILE A 59 -14.46 21.14 -14.30
CA ILE A 59 -15.06 19.88 -13.88
C ILE A 59 -14.13 19.22 -12.87
N THR A 60 -14.68 18.90 -11.70
CA THR A 60 -14.05 18.15 -10.63
C THR A 60 -14.83 16.86 -10.39
N LEU A 61 -14.29 15.94 -9.60
CA LEU A 61 -15.02 14.72 -9.20
C LEU A 61 -16.34 15.02 -8.47
N GLU A 62 -16.40 16.12 -7.72
CA GLU A 62 -17.56 16.49 -6.92
C GLU A 62 -18.70 17.06 -7.77
N ASN A 63 -18.36 17.71 -8.89
CA ASN A 63 -19.34 18.41 -9.72
C ASN A 63 -19.52 17.79 -11.11
N GLN A 64 -18.84 16.68 -11.45
CA GLN A 64 -18.93 16.06 -12.79
C GLN A 64 -20.35 15.70 -13.18
N ASP A 65 -21.19 15.30 -12.22
CA ASP A 65 -22.59 14.95 -12.46
C ASP A 65 -23.45 16.17 -12.81
N ASN A 66 -22.95 17.39 -12.60
CA ASN A 66 -23.62 18.62 -13.00
C ASN A 66 -23.45 18.91 -14.50
N TYR A 67 -22.56 18.22 -15.20
CA TYR A 67 -22.27 18.48 -16.61
C TYR A 67 -22.73 17.32 -17.50
N ASN A 68 -23.28 17.65 -18.66
CA ASN A 68 -23.54 16.70 -19.74
C ASN A 68 -22.65 17.04 -20.94
N ILE A 69 -22.09 16.03 -21.58
CA ILE A 69 -21.48 16.20 -22.90
C ILE A 69 -22.62 16.23 -23.94
N PHE A 70 -22.73 17.33 -24.67
CA PHE A 70 -23.78 17.52 -25.68
C PHE A 70 -23.30 17.09 -27.07
N TYR A 71 -22.10 17.50 -27.47
CA TYR A 71 -21.55 17.25 -28.80
C TYR A 71 -20.02 17.19 -28.75
N CYS A 72 -19.40 16.35 -29.58
CA CYS A 72 -17.94 16.28 -29.71
C CYS A 72 -17.52 16.45 -31.16
N LYS A 73 -16.55 17.35 -31.37
CA LYS A 73 -15.86 17.50 -32.65
C LYS A 73 -14.84 16.38 -32.84
N GLN A 74 -14.40 16.19 -34.10
CA GLN A 74 -13.37 15.20 -34.45
C GLN A 74 -11.99 15.49 -33.83
N ASN A 75 -11.74 16.72 -33.38
CA ASN A 75 -10.49 17.14 -32.73
C ASN A 75 -10.49 16.94 -31.20
N ASN A 76 -11.33 16.04 -30.69
CA ASN A 76 -11.47 15.69 -29.26
C ASN A 76 -11.91 16.84 -28.34
N TRP A 77 -12.48 17.90 -28.91
CA TRP A 77 -13.17 18.93 -28.15
C TRP A 77 -14.66 18.64 -28.08
N CYS A 78 -15.17 18.63 -26.85
CA CYS A 78 -16.57 18.37 -26.59
C CYS A 78 -17.23 19.58 -25.95
N GLU A 79 -18.39 19.96 -26.48
CA GLU A 79 -19.27 20.90 -25.83
C GLU A 79 -19.96 20.22 -24.64
N VAL A 80 -19.88 20.88 -23.50
CA VAL A 80 -20.53 20.49 -22.26
C VAL A 80 -21.56 21.54 -21.86
N VAL A 81 -22.61 21.08 -21.20
CA VAL A 81 -23.69 21.91 -20.68
C VAL A 81 -23.80 21.68 -19.18
N ASP A 82 -23.74 22.76 -18.40
CA ASP A 82 -24.06 22.77 -16.98
C ASP A 82 -25.57 22.62 -16.80
N LYS A 83 -26.00 21.56 -16.12
CA LYS A 83 -27.41 21.23 -15.85
C LYS A 83 -28.11 22.28 -14.98
N ASN A 84 -27.36 23.01 -14.16
CA ASN A 84 -27.94 23.92 -13.18
C ASN A 84 -28.36 25.26 -13.79
N ASN A 85 -27.61 25.75 -14.78
CA ASN A 85 -27.80 27.08 -15.35
C ASN A 85 -27.87 27.09 -16.88
N GLY A 86 -27.65 25.94 -17.54
CA GLY A 86 -27.66 25.81 -19.01
C GLY A 86 -26.45 26.43 -19.70
N ALA A 87 -25.44 26.89 -18.96
CA ALA A 87 -24.22 27.45 -19.54
C ALA A 87 -23.46 26.37 -20.30
N THR A 88 -22.93 26.74 -21.46
CA THR A 88 -22.14 25.84 -22.30
C THR A 88 -20.66 26.24 -22.31
N GLY A 89 -19.82 25.27 -22.64
CA GLY A 89 -18.40 25.46 -22.82
C GLY A 89 -17.75 24.23 -23.41
N TRP A 90 -16.44 24.29 -23.64
CA TRP A 90 -15.69 23.27 -24.35
C TRP A 90 -14.68 22.60 -23.43
N ILE A 91 -14.65 21.28 -23.43
CA ILE A 91 -13.64 20.49 -22.74
C ILE A 91 -12.82 19.70 -23.74
N ASN A 92 -11.58 19.41 -23.38
CA ASN A 92 -10.79 18.43 -24.11
C ASN A 92 -11.05 17.03 -23.54
N LEU A 93 -11.61 16.14 -24.37
CA LEU A 93 -12.00 14.80 -23.97
C LEU A 93 -10.81 13.92 -23.56
N ASP A 94 -9.65 14.11 -24.20
CA ASP A 94 -8.46 13.33 -23.86
C ASP A 94 -7.93 13.69 -22.48
N LYS A 95 -7.91 15.00 -22.15
CA LYS A 95 -7.56 15.47 -20.80
C LYS A 95 -8.52 14.90 -19.75
N LEU A 96 -9.83 14.90 -20.03
CA LEU A 96 -10.83 14.32 -19.13
C LEU A 96 -10.58 12.81 -18.91
N LYS A 97 -10.38 12.03 -19.98
CA LYS A 97 -10.08 10.59 -19.88
C LYS A 97 -8.79 10.33 -19.12
N GLN A 98 -7.74 11.09 -19.42
CA GLN A 98 -6.45 10.96 -18.74
C GLN A 98 -6.57 11.21 -17.23
N ALA A 99 -7.33 12.24 -16.82
CA ALA A 99 -7.58 12.54 -15.43
C ALA A 99 -8.39 11.43 -14.73
N GLN A 100 -9.43 10.92 -15.38
CA GLN A 100 -10.23 9.79 -14.87
C GLN A 100 -9.40 8.52 -14.69
N GLU A 101 -8.54 8.17 -15.66
CA GLU A 101 -7.64 7.01 -15.55
C GLU A 101 -6.63 7.18 -14.41
N LYS A 102 -6.05 8.38 -14.27
CA LYS A 102 -5.09 8.69 -13.21
C LYS A 102 -5.74 8.54 -11.84
N PHE A 103 -6.99 9.00 -11.71
CA PHE A 103 -7.77 8.85 -10.49
C PHE A 103 -8.16 7.40 -10.21
N ALA A 104 -8.61 6.65 -11.22
CA ALA A 104 -8.93 5.22 -11.07
C ALA A 104 -7.70 4.41 -10.58
N LYS A 105 -6.51 4.71 -11.12
CA LYS A 105 -5.24 4.11 -10.66
C LYS A 105 -4.93 4.49 -9.21
N TYR A 106 -5.17 5.73 -8.81
CA TYR A 106 -4.96 6.19 -7.44
C TYR A 106 -5.90 5.47 -6.45
N VAL A 107 -7.20 5.41 -6.75
CA VAL A 107 -8.20 4.70 -5.93
C VAL A 107 -7.90 3.21 -5.83
N HIS A 108 -7.52 2.58 -6.95
CA HIS A 108 -7.11 1.17 -6.93
C HIS A 108 -5.90 0.93 -6.02
N LYS A 109 -4.88 1.80 -6.07
CA LYS A 109 -3.73 1.72 -5.17
C LYS A 109 -4.13 1.90 -3.70
N GLN A 110 -4.99 2.87 -3.40
CA GLN A 110 -5.52 3.08 -2.04
C GLN A 110 -6.27 1.84 -1.51
N ASN A 111 -7.13 1.24 -2.33
CA ASN A 111 -7.85 0.02 -1.95
C ASN A 111 -6.91 -1.18 -1.74
N ALA A 112 -5.84 -1.29 -2.56
CA ALA A 112 -4.82 -2.32 -2.38
C ALA A 112 -4.05 -2.12 -1.06
N ILE A 113 -3.70 -0.88 -0.71
CA ILE A 113 -3.04 -0.55 0.57
C ILE A 113 -3.94 -0.92 1.75
N LYS A 114 -5.23 -0.57 1.72
CA LYS A 114 -6.18 -0.96 2.77
C LYS A 114 -6.27 -2.47 2.97
N ARG A 115 -6.33 -3.24 1.88
CA ARG A 115 -6.32 -4.72 1.95
C ARG A 115 -5.02 -5.26 2.55
N LEU A 116 -3.89 -4.66 2.21
CA LEU A 116 -2.60 -5.04 2.81
C LEU A 116 -2.59 -4.74 4.31
N GLU A 117 -3.10 -3.59 4.74
CA GLU A 117 -3.21 -3.23 6.15
C GLU A 117 -4.11 -4.22 6.93
N GLU A 118 -5.26 -4.59 6.37
CA GLU A 118 -6.15 -5.61 6.95
C GLU A 118 -5.46 -6.97 7.03
N TYR A 119 -4.74 -7.38 5.98
CA TYR A 119 -4.00 -8.63 5.95
C TYR A 119 -2.89 -8.65 7.02
N THR A 120 -2.15 -7.56 7.19
CA THR A 120 -1.12 -7.43 8.24
C THR A 120 -1.75 -7.54 9.64
N LYS A 121 -2.89 -6.90 9.90
CA LYS A 121 -3.60 -7.04 11.18
C LYS A 121 -3.98 -8.49 11.49
N VAL A 122 -4.47 -9.23 10.49
CA VAL A 122 -4.79 -10.66 10.64
C VAL A 122 -3.52 -11.49 10.90
N GLN A 123 -2.40 -11.17 10.25
CA GLN A 123 -1.13 -11.83 10.52
C GLN A 123 -0.63 -11.57 11.94
N ASP A 124 -0.69 -10.33 12.43
CA ASP A 124 -0.27 -9.98 13.80
C ASP A 124 -1.10 -10.74 14.85
N GLN A 125 -2.41 -10.88 14.64
CA GLN A 125 -3.27 -11.69 15.50
C GLN A 125 -2.84 -13.17 15.52
N LYS A 126 -2.52 -13.75 14.36
CA LYS A 126 -2.02 -15.13 14.28
C LYS A 126 -0.67 -15.29 14.96
N ILE A 127 0.23 -14.32 14.85
CA ILE A 127 1.53 -14.31 15.53
C ILE A 127 1.32 -14.27 17.05
N ALA A 128 0.43 -13.42 17.54
CA ALA A 128 0.09 -13.36 18.96
C ALA A 128 -0.49 -14.68 19.47
N GLN A 129 -1.37 -15.33 18.70
CA GLN A 129 -1.93 -16.64 19.03
C GLN A 129 -0.85 -17.74 19.06
N LEU A 130 0.03 -17.78 18.06
CA LEU A 130 1.16 -18.72 18.03
C LEU A 130 2.09 -18.53 19.22
N HIS A 131 2.35 -17.28 19.62
CA HIS A 131 3.18 -16.98 20.78
C HIS A 131 2.52 -17.48 22.09
N ALA A 132 1.21 -17.26 22.25
CA ALA A 132 0.47 -17.79 23.39
C ALA A 132 0.52 -19.33 23.44
N MET A 133 0.34 -20.00 22.30
CA MET A 133 0.43 -21.46 22.20
C MET A 133 1.83 -21.98 22.55
N MET A 134 2.90 -21.31 22.11
CA MET A 134 4.27 -21.66 22.49
C MET A 134 4.50 -21.52 23.99
N MET A 135 4.03 -20.44 24.62
CA MET A 135 4.17 -20.27 26.07
C MET A 135 3.44 -21.36 26.83
N GLN A 136 2.23 -21.71 26.41
CA GLN A 136 1.48 -22.81 27.00
C GLN A 136 2.23 -24.15 26.85
N MET A 137 2.72 -24.45 25.65
CA MET A 137 3.49 -25.67 25.40
C MET A 137 4.77 -25.74 26.24
N GLN A 138 5.43 -24.60 26.47
CA GLN A 138 6.61 -24.52 27.33
C GLN A 138 6.26 -24.80 28.80
N GLN A 139 5.12 -24.29 29.28
CA GLN A 139 4.62 -24.58 30.62
C GLN A 139 4.25 -26.05 30.79
N ASP A 140 3.53 -26.61 29.82
CA ASP A 140 3.16 -28.03 29.81
C ASP A 140 4.40 -28.93 29.82
N PHE A 141 5.42 -28.57 29.02
CA PHE A 141 6.68 -29.30 28.99
C PHE A 141 7.43 -29.24 30.33
N ALA A 142 7.48 -28.07 30.97
CA ALA A 142 8.07 -27.92 32.30
C ALA A 142 7.34 -28.78 33.34
N HIS A 143 6.00 -28.80 33.30
CA HIS A 143 5.20 -29.61 34.21
C HIS A 143 5.43 -31.11 34.03
N VAL A 144 5.51 -31.59 32.78
CA VAL A 144 5.82 -32.99 32.48
C VAL A 144 7.22 -33.37 32.99
N LEU A 145 8.21 -32.48 32.84
CA LEU A 145 9.56 -32.72 33.37
C LEU A 145 9.58 -32.81 34.90
N GLU A 146 8.86 -31.94 35.60
CA GLU A 146 8.73 -32.01 37.06
C GLU A 146 8.07 -33.33 37.50
N GLN A 147 7.00 -33.75 36.83
CA GLN A 147 6.35 -35.03 37.11
C GLN A 147 7.29 -36.21 36.90
N GLN A 148 8.05 -36.23 35.79
CA GLN A 148 9.04 -37.28 35.55
C GLN A 148 10.14 -37.30 36.61
N GLN A 149 10.64 -36.13 37.03
CA GLN A 149 11.66 -36.05 38.07
C GLN A 149 11.14 -36.57 39.42
N ALA A 150 9.88 -36.27 39.76
CA ALA A 150 9.25 -36.78 40.97
C ALA A 150 9.11 -38.32 40.95
N GLN A 151 8.68 -38.89 39.82
CA GLN A 151 8.61 -40.35 39.65
C GLN A 151 10.00 -41.01 39.76
N ILE A 152 11.03 -40.42 39.14
CA ILE A 152 12.41 -40.91 39.25
C ILE A 152 12.89 -40.90 40.71
N ASN A 153 12.58 -39.84 41.46
CA ASN A 153 12.96 -39.74 42.86
C ASN A 153 12.26 -40.80 43.73
N GLN A 154 10.96 -41.05 43.49
CA GLN A 154 10.20 -42.10 44.18
C GLN A 154 10.76 -43.49 43.87
N LEU A 155 11.07 -43.78 42.59
CA LEU A 155 11.68 -45.04 42.17
C LEU A 155 13.06 -45.25 42.80
N LYS A 156 13.90 -44.21 42.86
CA LYS A 156 15.19 -44.27 43.54
C LYS A 156 15.03 -44.64 45.01
N GLN A 157 14.12 -43.98 45.73
CA GLN A 157 13.88 -44.28 47.14
C GLN A 157 13.42 -45.73 47.34
N ALA A 158 12.48 -46.22 46.52
CA ALA A 158 12.03 -47.61 46.60
C ALA A 158 13.17 -48.63 46.39
N TYR A 159 14.12 -48.33 45.50
CA TYR A 159 15.27 -49.19 45.22
C TYR A 159 16.33 -49.22 46.34
N TYR A 160 16.46 -48.15 47.13
CA TYR A 160 17.43 -48.08 48.24
C TYR A 160 16.96 -48.76 49.54
N TYR A 161 15.66 -49.05 49.67
CA TYR A 161 15.07 -49.72 50.84
C TYR A 161 14.66 -51.18 50.58
N GLN A 162 15.16 -51.78 49.50
CA GLN A 162 15.14 -53.22 49.20
C GLN A 162 16.52 -53.82 49.47
#